data_AF-A0A564U058-F1
#
_entry.id   AF-A0A564U058-F1
#
_cell.length_a   1.000
_cell.length_b   1.000
_cell.length_c   1.000
_cell.angle_alpha   90.00
_cell.angle_beta   90.00
_cell.angle_gamma   90.00
#
_symmetry.space_group_name_H-M   'P 1'
#
loop_
_entity.id
_entity.type
_entity.pdbx_description
1 polymer ?
#
loop_
_entity_poly.entity_id
_entity_poly.type
_entity_poly.pdbx_seq_one_letter_code
_entity_poly.pdbx_strand_id
1 'polypeptide(L)'
;MLSDDRPTDPAWLPIFSKEEHFMGNAFGMIPGLEPDEWSNDACRGYVIMAMENCGFSKKDIRRVVGQLYEIFDLNSVEDAKEKYLSSPC
;
A
#
# COMPACT_ATOMS: atom_id res chain seq x y z
N MET A 1 -32.57 -15.69 -29.19
CA MET A 1 -33.04 -15.58 -27.79
C MET A 1 -32.65 -16.85 -27.06
N LEU A 2 -31.60 -16.79 -26.25
CA LEU A 2 -31.35 -17.73 -25.17
C LEU A 2 -30.56 -16.92 -24.13
N SER A 3 -31.27 -16.49 -23.10
CA SER A 3 -30.77 -15.67 -22.00
C SER A 3 -29.77 -16.50 -21.20
N ASP A 4 -28.55 -15.98 -21.02
CA ASP A 4 -27.56 -16.52 -20.11
C ASP A 4 -27.93 -16.05 -18.68
N ASP A 5 -28.91 -16.73 -18.06
CA ASP A 5 -29.28 -16.49 -16.66
C ASP A 5 -28.32 -17.25 -15.73
N ARG A 6 -27.08 -16.75 -15.62
CA ARG A 6 -26.17 -17.10 -14.53
C ARG A 6 -26.20 -15.99 -13.47
N PRO A 7 -26.55 -16.29 -12.21
CA PRO A 7 -26.46 -15.32 -11.14
C PRO A 7 -25.00 -14.91 -10.92
N THR A 8 -24.68 -13.64 -11.17
CA THR A 8 -23.49 -13.00 -10.63
C THR A 8 -23.71 -12.74 -9.15
N ASP A 9 -23.45 -13.74 -8.32
CA ASP A 9 -23.39 -13.56 -6.87
C ASP A 9 -22.00 -12.97 -6.50
N PRO A 10 -21.94 -11.76 -5.89
CA PRO A 10 -20.68 -11.17 -5.44
C PRO A 10 -20.21 -11.68 -4.06
N ALA A 11 -20.79 -12.76 -3.52
CA ALA A 11 -20.51 -13.27 -2.18
C ALA A 11 -19.07 -13.76 -1.91
N TRP A 12 -18.18 -13.82 -2.91
CA TRP A 12 -16.78 -14.23 -2.70
C TRP A 12 -15.80 -13.10 -2.36
N LEU A 13 -16.23 -11.84 -2.39
CA LEU A 13 -15.37 -10.69 -2.09
C LEU A 13 -15.43 -10.07 -0.67
N PRO A 14 -16.29 -10.47 0.30
CA PRO A 14 -16.29 -9.82 1.62
C PRO A 14 -15.64 -10.61 2.76
N ILE A 15 -15.19 -11.85 2.54
CA ILE A 15 -14.62 -12.67 3.63
C ILE A 15 -13.22 -12.15 4.03
N PHE A 16 -12.35 -11.91 3.05
CA PHE A 16 -10.98 -11.42 3.31
C PHE A 16 -10.93 -10.05 3.98
N SER A 17 -11.71 -9.08 3.50
CA SER A 17 -11.68 -7.72 4.09
C SER A 17 -12.20 -7.66 5.52
N LYS A 18 -13.15 -8.52 5.89
CA LYS A 18 -13.74 -8.50 7.24
C LYS A 18 -12.81 -9.16 8.26
N GLU A 19 -12.10 -10.22 7.86
CA GLU A 19 -11.17 -10.96 8.72
C GLU A 19 -9.91 -10.13 9.04
N GLU A 20 -9.34 -9.42 8.04
CA GLU A 20 -8.22 -8.50 8.25
C GLU A 20 -8.59 -7.30 9.14
N HIS A 21 -9.78 -6.72 8.96
CA HIS A 21 -10.27 -5.62 9.79
C HIS A 21 -10.53 -6.08 11.24
N PHE A 22 -10.98 -7.32 11.44
CA PHE A 22 -11.14 -7.92 12.77
C PHE A 22 -9.80 -8.20 13.46
N MET A 23 -8.79 -8.68 12.73
CA MET A 23 -7.44 -8.90 13.28
C MET A 23 -6.74 -7.58 13.66
N GLY A 24 -6.88 -6.55 12.83
CA GLY A 24 -6.32 -5.21 13.13
C GLY A 24 -6.89 -4.61 14.42
N ASN A 25 -8.20 -4.78 14.67
CA ASN A 25 -8.85 -4.33 15.90
C ASN A 25 -8.45 -5.13 17.14
N ALA A 26 -8.03 -6.38 17.01
CA ALA A 26 -7.59 -7.21 18.14
C ALA A 26 -6.16 -6.86 18.60
N PHE A 27 -5.30 -6.42 17.69
CA PHE A 27 -3.90 -6.07 17.95
C PHE A 27 -3.80 -4.88 18.92
N GLY A 28 -4.53 -3.79 18.66
CA GLY A 28 -4.53 -2.58 19.49
C GLY A 28 -5.13 -2.72 20.89
N MET A 29 -5.63 -3.91 21.26
CA MET A 29 -6.18 -4.21 22.59
C MET A 29 -5.17 -4.93 23.50
N ILE A 30 -4.03 -5.37 22.96
CA ILE A 30 -2.95 -6.00 23.73
C ILE A 30 -1.92 -4.91 24.08
N PRO A 31 -1.72 -4.58 25.38
CA PRO A 31 -0.75 -3.56 25.77
C PRO A 31 0.66 -3.90 25.26
N GLY A 32 1.29 -2.97 24.54
CA GLY A 32 2.59 -3.16 23.89
C GLY A 32 2.55 -3.76 22.48
N LEU A 33 1.34 -3.98 21.95
CA LEU A 33 1.08 -4.45 20.59
C LEU A 33 0.29 -3.39 19.81
N GLU A 34 0.75 -2.14 19.89
CA GLU A 34 0.15 -1.07 19.08
C GLU A 34 0.53 -1.28 17.61
N PRO A 35 -0.41 -1.13 16.67
CA PRO A 35 -0.06 -1.17 15.25
C PRO A 35 0.96 -0.08 14.96
N ASP A 36 1.96 -0.39 14.13
CA ASP A 36 2.94 0.60 13.68
C ASP A 36 2.20 1.75 12.98
N GLU A 37 2.52 2.99 13.36
CA GLU A 37 1.96 4.18 12.71
C GLU A 37 2.44 4.27 11.24
N TRP A 38 3.58 3.64 10.93
CA TRP A 38 4.13 3.60 9.60
C TRP A 38 3.48 2.52 8.72
N SER A 39 3.22 2.88 7.47
CA SER A 39 2.77 1.95 6.43
C SER A 39 3.36 2.32 5.07
N ASN A 40 3.36 1.37 4.14
CA ASN A 40 3.75 1.64 2.75
C ASN A 40 2.90 2.75 2.12
N ASP A 41 1.62 2.84 2.48
CA ASP A 41 0.74 3.90 1.99
C ASP A 41 1.08 5.27 2.59
N ALA A 42 1.45 5.34 3.87
CA ALA A 42 1.98 6.57 4.47
C ALA A 42 3.27 7.01 3.74
N CYS A 43 4.18 6.07 3.44
CA CYS A 43 5.40 6.35 2.68
C CYS A 43 5.10 6.91 1.27
N ARG A 44 4.15 6.31 0.54
CA ARG A 44 3.70 6.85 -0.76
C ARG A 44 3.14 8.25 -0.63
N GLY A 45 2.36 8.51 0.42
CA GLY A 45 1.84 9.85 0.75
C GLY A 45 2.95 10.87 0.88
N TYR A 46 4.02 10.56 1.62
CA TYR A 46 5.19 11.44 1.74
C TYR A 46 5.87 11.70 0.39
N VAL A 47 6.04 10.68 -0.44
CA VAL A 47 6.64 10.85 -1.78
C VAL A 47 5.78 11.76 -2.66
N ILE A 48 4.45 11.57 -2.66
CA ILE A 48 3.53 12.43 -3.41
C ILE A 48 3.66 13.88 -2.95
N MET A 49 3.60 14.13 -1.64
CA MET A 49 3.73 15.48 -1.08
C MET A 49 5.06 16.15 -1.47
N ALA A 50 6.18 15.42 -1.37
CA ALA A 50 7.49 15.93 -1.77
C ALA A 50 7.55 16.26 -3.27
N MET A 51 7.03 15.38 -4.13
CA MET A 51 7.01 15.59 -5.57
C MET A 51 6.09 16.75 -5.99
N GLU A 52 4.92 16.89 -5.35
CA GLU A 52 4.03 18.04 -5.58
C GLU A 52 4.72 19.35 -5.20
N ASN A 53 5.39 19.40 -4.04
CA ASN A 53 6.14 20.57 -3.59
C ASN A 53 7.31 20.92 -4.53
N CYS A 54 7.92 19.92 -5.16
CA CYS A 54 8.95 20.12 -6.18
C CYS A 54 8.37 20.46 -7.58
N GLY A 55 7.06 20.52 -7.75
CA GLY A 55 6.41 20.90 -9.00
C GLY A 55 6.39 19.82 -10.09
N PHE A 56 6.55 18.54 -9.71
CA PHE A 56 6.46 17.44 -10.66
C PHE A 56 5.07 17.32 -11.28
N SER A 57 5.01 16.84 -12.53
CA SER A 57 3.73 16.66 -13.21
C SER A 57 2.94 15.51 -12.59
N LYS A 58 1.59 15.59 -12.64
CA LYS A 58 0.71 14.49 -12.21
C LYS A 58 1.02 13.16 -12.92
N LYS A 59 1.54 13.20 -14.16
CA LYS A 59 1.93 12.01 -14.91
C LYS A 59 3.18 11.36 -14.29
N ASP A 60 4.17 12.16 -13.91
CA ASP A 60 5.41 11.66 -13.31
C ASP A 60 5.17 11.15 -11.89
N ILE A 61 4.35 11.85 -11.11
CA ILE A 61 3.93 11.39 -9.78
C ILE A 61 3.27 10.01 -9.87
N ARG A 62 2.29 9.82 -10.78
CA ARG A 62 1.65 8.51 -10.97
C ARG A 62 2.65 7.43 -11.39
N ARG A 63 3.63 7.77 -12.24
CA ARG A 63 4.66 6.81 -12.66
C ARG A 63 5.53 6.37 -11.48
N VAL A 64 5.99 7.31 -10.67
CA VAL A 64 6.84 7.03 -9.50
C VAL A 64 6.06 6.23 -8.44
N VAL A 65 4.84 6.66 -8.10
CA VAL A 65 3.98 5.95 -7.12
C VAL A 65 3.62 4.55 -7.60
N GLY A 66 3.39 4.37 -8.91
CA GLY A 66 3.17 3.06 -9.52
C GLY A 66 4.37 2.13 -9.32
N GLN A 67 5.59 2.62 -9.58
CA GLN A 67 6.82 1.85 -9.37
C GLN A 67 7.08 1.55 -7.89
N LEU A 68 6.71 2.46 -6.98
CA LEU A 68 6.77 2.21 -5.54
C LEU A 68 5.92 0.99 -5.11
N TYR A 69 4.84 0.64 -5.83
CA TYR A 69 4.07 -0.58 -5.51
C TYR A 69 4.93 -1.82 -5.68
N GLU A 70 5.59 -1.92 -6.83
CA GLU A 70 6.45 -3.06 -7.15
C GLU A 70 7.69 -3.09 -6.24
N ILE A 71 8.31 -1.93 -5.97
CA ILE A 71 9.56 -1.87 -5.19
C ILE A 71 9.35 -2.35 -3.75
N PHE A 72 8.25 -1.98 -3.09
CA PHE A 72 8.01 -2.43 -1.71
C PHE A 72 7.80 -3.94 -1.59
N ASP A 73 7.21 -4.58 -2.59
CA ASP A 73 6.97 -6.03 -2.57
C ASP A 73 8.23 -6.83 -2.96
N LEU A 74 9.12 -6.22 -3.75
CA LEU A 74 10.31 -6.89 -4.30
C LEU A 74 11.57 -6.70 -3.46
N ASN A 75 11.57 -5.81 -2.47
CA ASN A 75 12.77 -5.45 -1.70
C ASN A 75 12.50 -5.45 -0.20
N SER A 76 13.49 -5.86 0.58
CA SER A 76 13.44 -5.73 2.04
C SER A 76 13.69 -4.29 2.49
N VAL A 77 13.37 -4.00 3.77
CA VAL A 77 13.70 -2.71 4.39
C VAL A 77 15.21 -2.50 4.43
N GLU A 78 15.98 -3.56 4.64
CA GLU A 78 17.45 -3.55 4.60
C GLU A 78 17.97 -3.17 3.21
N ASP A 79 17.43 -3.74 2.14
CA ASP A 79 17.80 -3.40 0.75
C ASP A 79 17.54 -1.92 0.46
N ALA A 80 16.37 -1.42 0.87
CA ALA A 80 16.01 -0.02 0.69
C ALA A 80 16.95 0.92 1.48
N LYS A 81 17.34 0.53 2.69
CA LYS A 81 18.30 1.28 3.53
C LYS A 81 19.69 1.30 2.91
N GLU A 82 20.19 0.17 2.44
CA GLU A 82 21.48 0.09 1.75
C GLU A 82 21.45 0.95 0.48
N LYS A 83 20.35 0.90 -0.27
CA LYS A 83 20.18 1.72 -1.47
C LYS A 83 20.19 3.21 -1.16
N TYR A 84 19.56 3.65 -0.07
CA TYR A 84 19.59 5.05 0.36
C TYR A 84 21.01 5.49 0.72
N LEU A 85 21.72 4.71 1.54
CA LEU A 85 23.07 5.04 1.99
C LEU A 85 24.12 5.06 0.87
N SER A 86 23.89 4.29 -0.20
CA SER A 86 24.77 4.23 -1.36
C SER A 86 24.42 5.22 -2.48
N SER A 87 23.28 5.91 -2.39
CA SER A 87 22.85 6.88 -3.40
C SER A 87 23.48 8.25 -3.16
N PRO A 88 23.91 8.97 -4.21
CA PRO A 88 24.34 10.36 -4.07
C PRO A 88 23.13 11.20 -3.65
N CYS A 89 23.18 11.70 -2.41
CA CYS A 89 22.17 12.59 -1.83
C CYS A 89 22.60 14.04 -2.01
#